data_AF-A0A1I3NSM1-F1
#
_entry.id   AF-A0A1I3NSM1-F1
#
_cell.length_a   1.000
_cell.length_b   1.000
_cell.length_c   1.000
_cell.angle_alpha   90.00
_cell.angle_beta   90.00
_cell.angle_gamma   90.00
#
_symmetry.space_group_name_H-M   'P 1'
#
loop_
_entity.id
_entity.type
_entity.pdbx_description
1 polymer ?
#
loop_
_entity_poly.entity_id
_entity_poly.type
_entity_poly.pdbx_seq_one_letter_code
_entity_poly.pdbx_strand_id
1 'polypeptide(L)' 'FDEDSNRTRKGHSAANLAVIRHIALNLIKAEAGIKTKRLKAGWDNEYLLRVIGII' A
#
# COMPACT_ATOMS: atom_id res chain seq x y z
N PHE A 1 -7.12 3.98 0.58
CA PHE A 1 -7.06 2.53 0.31
C PHE A 1 -8.47 1.94 0.44
N ASP A 2 -9.44 2.56 -0.26
CA ASP A 2 -10.89 2.31 -0.06
C ASP A 2 -11.27 2.15 1.43
N GLU A 3 -10.89 3.14 2.24
CA GLU A 3 -10.88 2.99 3.70
C GLU A 3 -12.28 3.00 4.28
N ASP A 4 -13.18 3.76 3.68
CA ASP A 4 -14.59 3.84 4.08
C ASP A 4 -15.30 2.48 3.94
N SER A 5 -14.87 1.66 2.98
CA SER A 5 -15.42 0.32 2.75
C SER A 5 -14.75 -0.77 3.61
N ASN A 6 -13.66 -0.46 4.32
CA ASN A 6 -12.86 -1.45 5.02
C ASN A 6 -13.50 -1.88 6.36
N ARG A 7 -13.82 -3.18 6.49
CA ARG A 7 -14.51 -3.77 7.65
C ARG A 7 -13.58 -4.51 8.62
N THR A 8 -12.44 -3.93 8.97
CA THR A 8 -11.55 -4.45 10.02
C THR A 8 -12.23 -4.40 11.40
N ARG A 9 -12.48 -5.57 12.03
CA ARG A 9 -13.32 -5.70 13.24
C ARG A 9 -12.70 -6.46 14.42
N LYS A 10 -11.43 -6.89 14.33
CA LYS A 10 -10.84 -7.81 15.33
C LYS A 10 -9.50 -7.30 15.86
N GLY A 11 -9.39 -7.19 17.19
CA GLY A 11 -8.14 -6.85 17.88
C GLY A 11 -7.53 -5.55 17.35
N HIS A 12 -6.23 -5.56 17.06
CA HIS A 12 -5.47 -4.40 16.58
C HIS A 12 -5.53 -4.20 15.05
N SER A 13 -6.51 -4.79 14.35
CA SER A 13 -6.55 -4.76 12.88
C SER A 13 -6.57 -3.35 12.29
N ALA A 14 -7.26 -2.40 12.95
CA ALA A 14 -7.31 -1.02 12.47
C ALA A 14 -5.95 -0.32 12.59
N ALA A 15 -5.30 -0.43 13.74
CA ALA A 15 -3.98 0.16 14.00
C ALA A 15 -2.90 -0.45 13.10
N ASN A 16 -2.87 -1.78 12.97
CA ASN A 16 -1.93 -2.48 12.11
C ASN A 16 -2.08 -2.05 10.64
N LEU A 17 -3.32 -1.94 10.17
CA LEU A 17 -3.58 -1.55 8.80
C LEU A 17 -3.27 -0.08 8.53
N ALA A 18 -3.47 0.81 9.50
CA ALA A 18 -3.02 2.19 9.42
C ALA A 18 -1.49 2.26 9.25
N VAL A 19 -0.74 1.51 10.05
CA VAL A 19 0.73 1.41 9.95
C VAL A 19 1.17 0.88 8.58
N ILE A 20 0.56 -0.21 8.11
CA ILE A 20 0.87 -0.80 6.78
C ILE A 20 0.59 0.21 5.67
N ARG A 21 -0.52 0.94 5.72
CA ARG A 21 -0.85 1.97 4.72
C ARG A 21 0.15 3.11 4.72
N HIS A 22 0.59 3.57 5.90
CA HIS A 22 1.63 4.58 6.00
C HIS A 22 2.95 4.14 5.36
N ILE A 23 3.39 2.91 5.63
CA ILE A 23 4.58 2.33 5.01
C ILE A 23 4.40 2.27 3.49
N ALA A 24 3.29 1.70 3.02
CA ALA A 24 3.01 1.58 1.58
C ALA A 24 2.97 2.94 0.87
N LEU A 25 2.39 3.96 1.48
CA LEU A 25 2.36 5.33 0.94
C LEU A 25 3.77 5.92 0.81
N ASN A 26 4.60 5.74 1.83
CA ASN A 26 5.97 6.27 1.81
C ASN A 26 6.80 5.62 0.70
N LEU A 27 6.67 4.31 0.48
CA LEU A 27 7.38 3.60 -0.58
C LEU A 27 7.01 4.09 -2.00
N ILE A 28 5.76 4.47 -2.22
CA ILE A 28 5.29 4.89 -3.56
C ILE A 28 5.33 6.41 -3.80
N LYS A 29 5.67 7.22 -2.79
CA LYS A 29 5.58 8.70 -2.83
C LYS A 29 6.62 9.40 -3.71
N ALA A 30 7.61 8.67 -4.24
CA ALA A 30 8.80 9.26 -4.86
C ALA A 30 8.57 10.15 -6.11
N GLU A 31 7.46 10.01 -6.86
CA GLU A 31 7.15 10.83 -8.06
C GLU A 31 5.63 10.86 -8.29
N ALA A 32 5.14 11.74 -9.18
CA ALA A 32 3.72 11.97 -9.46
C ALA A 32 2.89 10.68 -9.71
N GLY A 33 1.68 10.61 -9.12
CA GLY A 33 0.68 9.57 -9.41
C GLY A 33 0.61 8.38 -8.44
N ILE A 34 0.44 8.63 -7.13
CA ILE A 34 0.29 7.59 -6.08
C ILE A 34 -0.72 6.50 -6.45
N LYS A 35 -1.88 6.88 -7.00
CA LYS A 35 -2.95 5.94 -7.38
C LYS A 35 -2.50 4.98 -8.49
N THR A 36 -1.85 5.50 -9.53
CA THR A 36 -1.36 4.73 -10.68
C THR A 36 -0.26 3.76 -10.27
N LYS A 37 0.69 4.21 -9.45
CA LYS A 37 1.77 3.34 -8.94
C LYS A 37 1.23 2.22 -8.05
N ARG A 38 0.29 2.54 -7.16
CA ARG A 38 -0.36 1.50 -6.34
C ARG A 38 -1.10 0.47 -7.19
N LEU A 39 -1.78 0.92 -8.25
CA LEU A 39 -2.46 0.02 -9.19
C LEU A 39 -1.45 -0.86 -9.92
N LYS A 40 -0.37 -0.27 -10.44
CA LYS A 40 0.71 -1.01 -11.10
C LYS A 40 1.33 -2.07 -10.17
N ALA A 41 1.63 -1.72 -8.92
CA ALA A 41 2.13 -2.67 -7.92
C ALA A 41 1.13 -3.77 -7.55
N GLY A 42 -0.17 -3.57 -7.81
CA GLY A 42 -1.17 -4.63 -7.66
C GLY A 42 -1.28 -5.55 -8.88
N TRP A 43 -0.73 -5.17 -10.04
CA TRP A 43 -0.86 -5.88 -11.32
C TRP A 43 0.46 -6.50 -11.80
N ASP A 44 1.58 -5.91 -11.40
CA ASP A 44 2.93 -6.27 -11.83
C ASP A 44 3.79 -6.61 -10.59
N ASN A 45 4.09 -7.89 -10.44
CA ASN A 45 4.86 -8.41 -9.31
C ASN A 45 6.31 -7.95 -9.34
N GLU A 46 6.92 -7.77 -10.51
CA GLU A 46 8.31 -7.29 -10.61
C GLU A 46 8.38 -5.84 -10.12
N TYR A 47 7.43 -5.01 -10.57
CA TYR A 47 7.30 -3.66 -10.07
C TYR A 47 6.98 -3.61 -8.56
N LEU A 48 6.15 -4.51 -8.04
CA LEU A 48 5.90 -4.64 -6.61
C LEU A 48 7.20 -4.94 -5.83
N LEU A 49 7.96 -5.96 -6.25
CA LEU A 49 9.21 -6.38 -5.60
C LEU A 49 10.23 -5.23 -5.56
N ARG A 50 10.31 -4.45 -6.64
CA ARG A 50 11.12 -3.23 -6.70
C ARG A 50 10.66 -2.16 -5.72
N VAL A 51 9.34 -1.94 -5.61
CA VAL A 51 8.77 -0.93 -4.69
C VAL A 51 9.01 -1.30 -3.23
N ILE A 52 9.00 -2.59 -2.88
CA ILE A 52 9.27 -3.05 -1.51
C ILE A 52 10.74 -3.35 -1.24
N GLY A 53 11.63 -3.13 -2.21
CA GLY A 53 13.10 -3.20 -2.05
C GLY A 53 13.67 -4.60 -1.97
N ILE A 54 12.99 -5.61 -2.53
CA ILE A 54 13.48 -7.00 -2.58
C ILE A 54 14.42 -7.22 -3.78
N ILE A 55 14.18 -6.49 -4.88
CA ILE A 55 15.01 -6.47 -6.09
C ILE A 55 15.26 -5.02 -6.51
#